data_AF-A0AAW2FWQ7-F1
#
_entry.id   AF-A0AAW2FWQ7-F1
#
_cell.length_a   1.000
_cell.length_b   1.000
_cell.length_c   1.000
_cell.angle_alpha   90.00
_cell.angle_beta   90.00
_cell.angle_gamma   90.00
#
_symmetry.space_group_name_H-M   'P 1'
#
loop_
_entity.id
_entity.type
_entity.pdbx_description
1 polymer ?
#
loop_
_entity_poly.entity_id
_entity_poly.type
_entity_poly.pdbx_seq_one_letter_code
_entity_poly.pdbx_strand_id
1 'polypeptide(L)'
;MSLISEKIRSRVKLYTSLEDAINHKMDVSMLPKEYGGTIPMKEMIDLWRKELLKAKPVLLTHDKMSVHLELYSDKAREGAVSALKQGFGCSSVGSNDTTMCGISGSFRKLEVD
;
A
#
# COMPACT_ATOMS: atom_id res chain seq x y z
N MET A 1 -3.87 4.18 26.76
CA MET A 1 -3.63 3.41 25.51
C MET A 1 -4.42 2.09 25.51
N SER A 2 -5.75 2.10 25.59
CA SER A 2 -6.57 0.87 25.59
C SER A 2 -7.03 0.43 24.19
N LEU A 3 -7.04 1.34 23.21
CA LEU A 3 -7.50 1.08 21.83
C LEU A 3 -6.37 0.72 20.85
N ILE A 4 -5.13 0.58 21.35
CA ILE A 4 -3.95 0.33 20.52
C ILE A 4 -3.48 -1.11 20.76
N SER A 5 -3.35 -1.87 19.66
CA SER A 5 -2.84 -3.24 19.69
C SER A 5 -1.42 -3.29 20.27
N GLU A 6 -1.06 -4.41 20.89
CA GLU A 6 0.27 -4.60 21.47
C GLU A 6 1.39 -4.41 20.44
N LYS A 7 1.14 -4.83 19.20
CA LYS A 7 2.07 -4.66 18.08
C LYS A 7 2.36 -3.20 17.75
N ILE A 8 1.35 -2.33 17.78
CA ILE A 8 1.57 -0.91 17.54
C ILE A 8 2.20 -0.27 18.78
N ARG A 9 1.78 -0.68 19.98
CA ARG A 9 2.34 -0.19 21.24
C ARG A 9 3.85 -0.43 21.34
N SER A 10 4.35 -1.59 20.93
CA SER A 10 5.78 -1.89 20.95
C SER A 10 6.61 -1.10 19.95
N ARG A 11 5.97 -0.45 18.97
CA ARG A 11 6.64 0.36 17.93
C ARG A 11 6.63 1.85 18.25
N VAL A 12 5.75 2.30 19.14
CA VAL A 12 5.73 3.69 19.60
C VAL A 12 6.84 3.86 20.62
N LYS A 13 7.82 4.68 20.29
CA LYS A 13 8.93 5.03 21.18
C LYS A 13 8.79 6.50 21.57
N LEU A 14 8.92 6.77 22.86
CA LEU A 14 8.83 8.11 23.42
C LEU A 14 10.21 8.48 23.96
N TYR A 15 10.75 9.58 23.46
CA TYR A 15 12.05 10.10 23.88
C TYR A 15 11.84 11.50 24.45
N THR A 16 12.49 11.77 25.58
CA THR A 16 12.40 13.08 26.24
C THR A 16 13.37 14.09 25.63
N SER A 17 14.48 13.62 25.07
CA SER A 17 15.48 14.45 24.42
C SER A 17 15.87 13.88 23.06
N LEU A 18 16.43 14.73 22.20
CA LEU A 18 16.81 14.36 20.84
C LEU A 18 18.01 13.41 20.85
N GLU A 19 18.93 13.59 21.79
CA GLU A 19 20.12 12.77 21.95
C GLU A 19 19.75 11.32 22.26
N ASP A 20 18.75 11.11 23.11
CA ASP A 20 18.24 9.77 23.46
C ASP A 20 17.63 9.06 22.24
N ALA A 21 16.92 9.82 21.39
CA ALA A 21 16.38 9.30 20.14
C ALA A 21 17.49 8.90 19.15
N ILE A 22 18.54 9.72 19.02
CA ILE A 22 19.70 9.43 18.16
C ILE A 22 20.45 8.19 18.65
N ASN A 23 20.70 8.09 19.96
CA ASN A 23 21.33 6.93 20.58
C ASN A 23 20.56 5.62 20.33
N HIS A 24 19.24 5.71 20.19
CA HIS A 24 18.38 4.57 19.87
C HIS A 24 18.29 4.27 18.36
N LYS A 25 19.35 4.56 17.59
CA LYS A 25 19.49 4.26 16.15
C LYS A 25 18.50 5.02 15.26
N MET A 26 18.13 6.24 15.63
CA MET A 26 17.40 7.11 14.72
C MET A 26 18.39 7.70 13.72
N ASP A 27 18.07 7.60 12.42
CA ASP A 27 18.90 8.17 11.37
C ASP A 27 18.66 9.68 11.27
N VAL A 28 19.69 10.43 11.65
CA VAL A 28 19.66 11.89 11.74
C VAL A 28 19.70 12.54 10.36
N SER A 29 20.20 11.83 9.34
CA SER A 29 20.34 12.37 7.98
C SER A 29 19.01 12.68 7.31
N MET A 30 17.96 11.94 7.69
CA MET A 30 16.60 12.11 7.19
C MET A 30 15.82 13.22 7.91
N LEU A 31 16.36 13.76 8.99
CA LEU A 31 15.69 14.79 9.76
C LEU A 31 15.92 16.18 9.17
N PRO A 32 15.07 17.16 9.52
CA PRO A 32 15.37 18.56 9.28
C PRO A 32 16.64 19.02 9.99
N LYS A 33 17.24 20.09 9.49
CA LYS A 33 18.44 20.73 10.05
C LYS A 33 18.30 21.07 11.54
N GLU A 34 17.12 21.51 11.95
CA GLU A 34 16.76 21.87 13.31
C GLU A 34 16.82 20.68 14.29
N TYR A 35 16.81 19.45 13.76
CA TYR A 35 16.91 18.19 14.51
C TYR A 35 18.19 17.40 14.17
N GLY A 36 19.21 18.07 13.62
CA GLY A 36 20.53 17.48 13.35
C GLY A 36 20.74 16.96 11.93
N GLY A 37 19.76 17.13 11.03
CA GLY A 37 19.91 16.78 9.63
C GLY A 37 20.52 17.89 8.77
N THR A 38 20.28 17.84 7.46
CA THR A 38 20.97 18.70 6.49
C THR A 38 20.06 19.77 5.87
N ILE A 39 18.79 19.44 5.61
CA ILE A 39 17.84 20.30 4.90
C ILE A 39 16.99 21.08 5.91
N PRO A 40 16.83 22.41 5.78
CA PRO A 40 15.94 23.20 6.64
C PRO A 40 14.48 22.71 6.61
N MET A 41 13.80 22.72 7.76
CA MET A 41 12.43 22.21 7.88
C MET A 41 11.46 22.89 6.89
N LYS A 42 11.61 24.20 6.70
CA LYS A 42 10.77 24.97 5.76
C LYS A 42 10.86 24.44 4.33
N GLU A 43 12.06 24.17 3.85
CA GLU A 43 12.27 23.67 2.49
C GLU A 43 11.70 22.27 2.32
N MET A 44 11.83 21.42 3.32
CA MET A 44 11.25 20.07 3.31
C MET A 44 9.71 20.11 3.21
N ILE A 45 9.06 21.02 3.94
CA ILE A 45 7.60 21.22 3.87
C ILE A 45 7.17 21.71 2.48
N ASP A 46 7.90 22.66 1.91
CA ASP A 46 7.58 23.23 0.60
C ASP A 46 7.76 22.20 -0.53
N LEU A 47 8.80 21.37 -0.46
CA LEU A 47 9.03 20.26 -1.39
C LEU A 47 7.93 19.21 -1.27
N TRP A 48 7.60 18.80 -0.04
CA TRP A 48 6.54 17.82 0.20
C TRP A 48 5.17 18.31 -0.31
N ARG A 49 4.85 19.60 -0.11
CA ARG A 49 3.63 20.20 -0.66
C ARG A 49 3.57 20.10 -2.19
N LYS A 50 4.69 20.35 -2.88
CA LYS A 50 4.77 20.23 -4.34
C LYS A 50 4.52 18.78 -4.79
N GLU A 51 5.08 17.80 -4.08
CA GLU A 51 4.83 16.38 -4.37
C GLU A 51 3.37 15.98 -4.16
N LEU A 52 2.76 16.42 -3.05
CA LEU A 52 1.34 16.19 -2.79
C LEU A 52 0.43 16.80 -3.86
N LEU A 53 0.74 18.01 -4.34
CA LEU A 53 -0.01 18.64 -5.43
C LEU A 53 0.12 17.84 -6.74
N LYS A 54 1.27 17.23 -7.01
CA LYS A 54 1.47 16.33 -8.16
C LYS A 54 0.71 15.01 -8.00
N ALA A 55 0.61 14.48 -6.78
CA ALA A 55 -0.11 13.24 -6.48
C ALA A 55 -1.63 13.41 -6.43
N LYS A 56 -2.11 14.62 -6.14
CA LYS A 56 -3.54 14.97 -6.06
C LYS A 56 -4.41 14.43 -7.21
N PRO A 57 -4.08 14.60 -8.51
CA PRO A 57 -4.91 14.08 -9.59
C PRO A 57 -5.06 12.55 -9.56
N VAL A 58 -3.99 11.82 -9.19
CA VAL A 58 -4.05 10.36 -9.03
C VAL A 58 -5.00 10.02 -7.88
N LEU A 59 -4.82 10.64 -6.71
CA LEU A 59 -5.71 10.42 -5.56
C LEU A 59 -7.18 10.71 -5.89
N LEU A 60 -7.49 11.78 -6.61
CA LEU A 60 -8.87 12.08 -7.05
C LEU A 60 -9.42 11.07 -8.06
N THR A 61 -8.55 10.39 -8.81
CA THR A 61 -8.96 9.30 -9.69
C THR A 61 -9.37 8.06 -8.88
N HIS A 62 -8.82 7.88 -7.68
CA HIS A 62 -9.18 6.77 -6.81
C HIS A 62 -10.64 6.86 -6.34
N ASP A 63 -11.17 8.07 -6.14
CA ASP A 63 -12.58 8.29 -5.81
C ASP A 63 -13.53 7.84 -6.93
N LYS A 64 -13.04 7.78 -8.17
CA LYS A 64 -13.78 7.31 -9.33
C LYS A 64 -13.63 5.81 -9.58
N MET A 65 -12.79 5.12 -8.81
CA MET A 65 -12.63 3.68 -8.96
C MET A 65 -13.89 2.97 -8.48
N SER A 66 -14.58 2.33 -9.42
CA SER A 66 -15.71 1.45 -9.16
C SER A 66 -15.38 0.03 -9.58
N VAL A 67 -16.03 -0.92 -8.93
CA VAL A 67 -16.00 -2.32 -9.37
C VAL A 67 -16.86 -2.45 -10.62
N HIS A 68 -16.27 -2.93 -11.71
CA HIS A 68 -16.95 -3.28 -12.94
C HIS A 68 -17.69 -4.61 -12.74
N LEU A 69 -18.94 -4.53 -12.27
CA LEU A 69 -19.73 -5.71 -11.87
C LEU A 69 -20.00 -6.68 -13.03
N GLU A 70 -19.99 -6.18 -14.26
CA GLU A 70 -20.14 -6.97 -15.49
C GLU A 70 -18.98 -7.95 -15.73
N LEU A 71 -17.82 -7.73 -15.10
CA LEU A 71 -16.67 -8.63 -15.19
C LEU A 71 -16.72 -9.77 -14.17
N TYR A 72 -17.70 -9.77 -13.28
CA TYR A 72 -17.88 -10.78 -12.24
C TYR A 72 -19.00 -11.75 -12.61
N SER A 73 -18.84 -13.02 -12.23
CA SER A 73 -19.91 -14.01 -12.38
C SER A 73 -21.14 -13.63 -11.54
N ASP A 74 -22.32 -14.06 -11.97
CA ASP A 74 -23.57 -13.79 -11.25
C ASP A 74 -23.51 -14.20 -9.77
N LYS A 75 -22.86 -15.32 -9.47
CA LYS A 75 -22.65 -15.83 -8.10
C LYS A 75 -21.80 -14.90 -7.23
N ALA A 76 -20.81 -14.23 -7.81
CA ALA A 76 -19.97 -13.27 -7.10
C ALA A 76 -20.71 -11.96 -6.84
N ARG A 77 -21.58 -11.54 -7.77
CA ARG A 77 -22.45 -10.36 -7.64
C ARG A 77 -23.53 -10.53 -6.57
N GLU A 78 -24.04 -11.75 -6.40
CA GLU A 78 -25.04 -12.11 -5.37
C GLU A 78 -24.46 -12.16 -3.94
N GLY A 79 -23.16 -11.94 -3.76
CA GLY A 79 -22.53 -11.89 -2.43
C GLY A 79 -22.41 -13.27 -1.76
N ALA A 80 -22.50 -14.36 -2.52
CA ALA A 80 -22.36 -15.69 -1.98
C ALA A 80 -20.94 -15.90 -1.44
N VAL A 81 -20.81 -16.22 -0.14
CA VAL A 81 -19.52 -16.46 0.52
C VAL A 81 -18.72 -17.59 -0.15
N SER A 82 -19.41 -18.53 -0.81
CA SER A 82 -18.82 -19.57 -1.65
C SER A 82 -18.03 -19.02 -2.85
N ALA A 83 -18.44 -17.89 -3.43
CA ALA A 83 -17.74 -17.22 -4.51
C ALA A 83 -16.44 -16.54 -4.05
N LEU A 84 -16.36 -16.12 -2.78
CA LEU A 84 -15.15 -15.53 -2.18
C LEU A 84 -14.11 -16.60 -1.77
N LYS A 85 -14.55 -17.85 -1.56
CA LYS A 85 -13.70 -18.98 -1.19
C LYS A 85 -12.92 -19.54 -2.38
N GLN A 86 -13.39 -19.27 -3.59
CA GLN A 86 -12.66 -19.50 -4.82
C GLN A 86 -11.64 -18.35 -4.93
N GLY A 87 -10.41 -18.60 -4.44
CA GLY A 87 -9.38 -17.57 -4.39
C GLY A 87 -9.20 -16.87 -5.74
N PHE A 88 -8.66 -15.65 -5.73
CA PHE A 88 -8.31 -14.85 -6.92
C PHE A 88 -7.35 -15.54 -7.92
N GLY A 89 -7.01 -16.82 -7.72
CA GLY A 89 -6.33 -17.65 -8.69
C GLY A 89 -7.30 -18.16 -9.74
N CYS A 90 -7.08 -17.77 -10.99
CA CYS A 90 -7.80 -18.25 -12.18
C CYS A 90 -7.53 -19.74 -12.52
N SER A 91 -7.28 -20.59 -11.53
CA SER A 91 -6.88 -22.00 -11.74
C SER A 91 -8.05 -22.93 -12.09
N SER A 92 -9.29 -22.44 -12.10
CA SER A 92 -10.47 -23.24 -12.44
C SER A 92 -11.24 -22.72 -13.65
N VAL A 93 -10.60 -22.03 -14.59
CA VAL A 93 -11.15 -21.90 -15.95
C VAL A 93 -10.94 -23.25 -16.64
N GLY A 94 -11.75 -24.21 -16.23
CA GLY A 94 -11.96 -25.49 -16.89
C GLY A 94 -13.43 -25.55 -17.27
N SER A 95 -13.65 -25.45 -18.59
CA SER A 95 -14.88 -25.81 -19.30
C SER A 95 -15.97 -24.74 -19.41
N ASN A 96 -15.93 -24.04 -20.56
CA ASN A 96 -17.07 -23.67 -21.41
C ASN A 96 -17.50 -22.20 -21.47
N ASP A 97 -16.62 -21.21 -21.25
CA ASP A 97 -16.97 -19.85 -21.67
C ASP A 97 -15.79 -19.12 -22.34
N THR A 98 -16.07 -18.52 -23.49
CA THR A 98 -15.07 -18.11 -24.51
C THR A 98 -14.51 -16.71 -24.26
N THR A 99 -14.61 -16.20 -23.02
CA THR A 99 -14.22 -14.82 -22.71
C THR A 99 -12.91 -14.82 -21.95
N MET A 100 -11.81 -14.83 -22.72
CA MET A 100 -10.45 -14.83 -22.20
C MET A 100 -10.13 -13.47 -21.54
N CYS A 101 -10.12 -13.41 -20.21
CA CYS A 101 -9.64 -12.25 -19.45
C CYS A 101 -8.53 -12.68 -18.47
N GLY A 102 -7.28 -12.64 -18.93
CA GLY A 102 -6.08 -12.70 -18.09
C GLY A 102 -5.01 -13.68 -18.56
N ILE A 103 -3.78 -13.20 -18.75
CA ILE A 103 -2.61 -14.04 -18.96
C ILE A 103 -2.19 -14.60 -17.60
N SER A 104 -2.47 -15.89 -17.39
CA SER A 104 -1.97 -16.64 -16.22
C SER A 104 -0.55 -17.10 -16.51
N GLY A 105 0.44 -16.49 -15.84
CA GLY A 105 1.85 -16.86 -15.94
C GLY A 105 2.47 -17.11 -14.56
N SER A 106 3.21 -18.21 -14.42
CA SER A 106 4.04 -18.49 -13.24
C SER A 106 5.44 -17.94 -13.47
N PHE A 107 5.80 -16.84 -12.79
CA PHE A 107 7.14 -16.23 -12.86
C PHE A 107 8.27 -17.12 -12.32
N ARG A 108 7.96 -18.27 -11.71
CA ARG A 108 8.97 -19.19 -11.18
C ARG A 108 9.54 -20.17 -12.22
N LYS A 109 9.05 -20.14 -13.46
CA LYS A 109 9.45 -21.04 -14.55
C LYS A 109 9.97 -20.32 -15.80
N LEU A 110 10.39 -19.06 -15.65
CA LEU A 110 11.12 -18.37 -16.71
C LEU A 110 12.61 -18.67 -16.53
N GLU A 111 13.05 -19.80 -17.08
CA GLU A 111 14.47 -20.02 -17.33
C GLU A 111 14.79 -19.27 -18.64
N VAL A 112 15.68 -18.29 -18.55
CA VAL A 112 16.13 -17.46 -19.67
C VAL A 112 17.44 -18.06 -20.16
N ASP A 113 17.45 -18.59 -21.40
CA ASP A 113 18.68 -18.79 -22.18
C ASP A 113 19.20 -17.44 -22.71
#